data_AF-A0AAD8FU92-F1
#
_entry.id   AF-A0AAD8FU92-F1
#
_cell.length_a   1.000
_cell.length_b   1.000
_cell.length_c   1.000
_cell.angle_alpha   90.00
_cell.angle_beta   90.00
_cell.angle_gamma   90.00
#
_symmetry.space_group_name_H-M   'P 1'
#
loop_
_entity.id
_entity.type
_entity.pdbx_description
1 polymer ?
#
loop_
_entity_poly.entity_id
_entity_poly.type
_entity_poly.pdbx_seq_one_letter_code
_entity_poly.pdbx_strand_id
1 'polypeptide(L)'
;MKMRVAVLLAVFAVFCAADAQRCALDGLMSSLTESVASAVLQKVTLSCIDASARGSLADCPAGYKPTGCSCGNACGSWDIRNDQTCHCQCANQDWTAARCCKIAVK
;
A
#
# COMPACT_ATOMS: atom_id res chain seq x y z
N MET A 1 -53.32 -20.08 20.98
CA MET A 1 -52.33 -20.23 19.88
C MET A 1 -52.17 -18.97 19.02
N LYS A 2 -53.26 -18.32 18.56
CA LYS A 2 -53.22 -17.13 17.68
C LYS A 2 -52.41 -15.94 18.24
N MET A 3 -52.44 -15.72 19.57
CA MET A 3 -51.74 -14.61 20.21
C MET A 3 -50.21 -14.79 20.29
N ARG A 4 -49.71 -16.03 20.37
CA ARG A 4 -48.26 -16.31 20.38
C ARG A 4 -47.64 -16.14 18.99
N VAL A 5 -48.37 -16.49 17.95
CA VAL A 5 -47.97 -16.30 16.55
C VAL A 5 -47.96 -14.80 16.20
N ALA A 6 -48.94 -14.04 16.68
CA ALA A 6 -48.99 -12.58 16.50
C ALA A 6 -47.84 -11.86 17.22
N VAL A 7 -47.46 -12.30 18.43
CA VAL A 7 -46.32 -11.75 19.17
C VAL A 7 -45.00 -12.08 18.48
N LEU A 8 -44.84 -13.30 17.95
CA LEU A 8 -43.65 -13.68 17.17
C LEU A 8 -43.53 -12.87 15.87
N LEU A 9 -44.63 -12.66 15.14
CA LEU A 9 -44.66 -11.80 13.93
C LEU A 9 -44.36 -10.33 14.25
N ALA A 10 -44.85 -9.81 15.38
CA ALA A 10 -44.55 -8.46 15.84
C ALA A 10 -43.07 -8.31 16.23
N VAL A 11 -42.50 -9.31 16.92
CA VAL A 11 -41.07 -9.34 17.27
C VAL A 11 -40.21 -9.40 16.00
N PHE A 12 -40.58 -10.22 15.01
CA PHE A 12 -39.87 -10.32 13.73
C PHE A 12 -39.95 -9.00 12.92
N ALA A 13 -41.11 -8.34 12.91
CA ALA A 13 -41.29 -7.03 12.30
C ALA A 13 -40.47 -5.93 13.00
N VAL A 14 -40.30 -6.02 14.32
CA VAL A 14 -39.43 -5.13 15.09
C VAL A 14 -37.95 -5.39 14.76
N PHE A 15 -37.55 -6.63 14.51
CA PHE A 15 -36.20 -6.96 14.05
C PHE A 15 -35.91 -6.50 12.61
N CYS A 16 -36.92 -6.43 11.72
CA CYS A 16 -36.78 -5.87 10.37
C CYS A 16 -36.94 -4.34 10.33
N ALA A 17 -37.70 -3.72 11.23
CA ALA A 17 -37.75 -2.27 11.40
C ALA A 17 -36.49 -1.71 12.10
N ALA A 18 -35.68 -2.57 12.71
CA ALA A 18 -34.40 -2.22 13.33
C ALA A 18 -33.28 -1.89 12.32
N ASP A 19 -33.51 -2.05 11.01
CA ASP A 19 -32.49 -1.85 9.97
C ASP A 19 -32.34 -0.39 9.46
N ALA A 20 -32.99 0.59 10.10
CA ALA A 20 -32.56 1.98 9.96
C ALA A 20 -31.33 2.28 10.85
N GLN A 21 -31.26 1.68 12.05
CA GLN A 21 -30.21 1.95 13.03
C GLN A 21 -28.91 1.20 12.71
N ARG A 22 -29.01 0.00 12.12
CA ARG A 22 -27.84 -0.72 11.58
C ARG A 22 -27.24 0.00 10.39
N CYS A 23 -28.06 0.47 9.45
CA CYS A 23 -27.59 1.34 8.36
C CYS A 23 -26.99 2.66 8.88
N ALA A 24 -27.57 3.26 9.93
CA ALA A 24 -27.04 4.50 10.51
C ALA A 24 -25.71 4.27 11.24
N LEU A 25 -25.57 3.16 11.97
CA LEU A 25 -24.32 2.80 12.64
C LEU A 25 -23.26 2.34 11.62
N ASP A 26 -23.63 1.57 10.61
CA ASP A 26 -22.75 1.15 9.52
C ASP A 26 -22.30 2.35 8.69
N GLY A 27 -23.18 3.32 8.45
CA GLY A 27 -22.85 4.58 7.79
C GLY A 27 -21.92 5.46 8.63
N LEU A 28 -22.14 5.51 9.95
CA LEU A 28 -21.24 6.18 10.89
C LEU A 28 -19.87 5.48 10.95
N MET A 29 -19.83 4.15 11.01
CA MET A 29 -18.59 3.38 10.98
C MET A 29 -17.85 3.58 9.66
N SER A 30 -18.54 3.58 8.53
CA SER A 30 -17.96 3.83 7.20
C SER A 30 -17.34 5.22 7.14
N SER A 31 -18.07 6.26 7.55
CA SER A 31 -17.55 7.63 7.57
C SER A 31 -16.37 7.82 8.55
N LEU A 32 -16.38 7.13 9.69
CA LEU A 32 -15.25 7.12 10.62
C LEU A 32 -14.04 6.39 10.02
N THR A 33 -14.24 5.25 9.35
CA THR A 33 -13.15 4.53 8.68
C THR A 33 -12.55 5.36 7.55
N GLU A 34 -13.35 6.08 6.77
CA GLU A 34 -12.87 7.00 5.74
C GLU A 34 -12.09 8.18 6.33
N SER A 35 -12.59 8.76 7.42
CA SER A 35 -11.93 9.87 8.12
C SER A 35 -10.58 9.45 8.70
N VAL A 36 -10.53 8.27 9.33
CA VAL A 36 -9.29 7.70 9.88
C VAL A 36 -8.34 7.31 8.75
N ALA A 37 -8.83 6.68 7.67
CA ALA A 37 -8.02 6.34 6.51
C ALA A 37 -7.41 7.60 5.88
N SER A 38 -8.20 8.66 5.69
CA SER A 38 -7.72 9.94 5.18
C SER A 38 -6.65 10.56 6.09
N ALA A 39 -6.87 10.55 7.41
CA ALA A 39 -5.89 11.05 8.38
C ALA A 39 -4.58 10.24 8.40
N VAL A 40 -4.64 8.93 8.17
CA VAL A 40 -3.46 8.07 8.03
C VAL A 40 -2.75 8.34 6.71
N LEU A 41 -3.48 8.41 5.60
CA LEU A 41 -2.91 8.67 4.27
C LEU A 41 -2.22 10.04 4.18
N GLN A 42 -2.70 11.05 4.91
CA GLN A 42 -2.04 12.35 5.02
C GLN A 42 -0.64 12.28 5.68
N LYS A 43 -0.35 11.21 6.42
CA LYS A 43 0.96 10.97 7.04
C LYS A 43 1.84 10.03 6.21
N VAL A 44 1.30 9.44 5.14
CA VAL A 44 2.06 8.57 4.26
C VAL A 44 2.97 9.43 3.36
N THR A 45 4.24 9.03 3.31
CA THR A 45 5.27 9.67 2.51
C THR A 45 6.05 8.61 1.73
N LEU A 46 6.64 9.02 0.60
CA LEU A 46 7.58 8.19 -0.13
C LEU A 46 8.99 8.49 0.39
N SER A 47 9.57 7.57 1.16
CA SER A 47 10.95 7.68 1.66
C SER A 47 11.88 7.02 0.67
N CYS A 48 12.83 7.78 0.13
CA CYS A 48 13.78 7.29 -0.87
C CYS A 48 15.22 7.52 -0.44
N ILE A 49 16.08 6.57 -0.80
CA ILE A 49 17.52 6.59 -0.60
C ILE A 49 18.20 6.13 -1.88
N ASP A 50 19.48 6.42 -2.02
CA ASP A 50 20.31 5.88 -3.09
C ASP A 50 21.21 4.80 -2.54
N ALA A 51 21.23 3.64 -3.20
CA ALA A 51 22.16 2.56 -2.92
C ALA A 51 23.10 2.42 -4.11
N SER A 52 24.41 2.55 -3.91
CA SER A 52 25.40 2.43 -4.97
C SER A 52 26.44 1.35 -4.67
N ALA A 53 26.94 0.73 -5.72
CA ALA A 53 27.96 -0.30 -5.64
C ALA A 53 28.86 -0.26 -6.88
N ARG A 54 30.06 -0.85 -6.76
CA ARG A 54 30.97 -1.03 -7.90
C ARG A 54 30.46 -2.16 -8.81
N GLY A 55 30.75 -2.04 -10.09
CA GLY A 55 30.32 -3.02 -11.09
C GLY A 55 28.91 -2.77 -11.61
N SER A 56 28.29 -3.81 -12.17
CA SER A 56 27.01 -3.71 -12.89
C SER A 56 25.77 -3.95 -12.03
N LEU A 57 25.89 -4.12 -10.72
CA LEU A 57 24.78 -4.45 -9.83
C LEU A 57 24.72 -3.48 -8.65
N ALA A 58 23.52 -3.06 -8.27
CA ALA A 58 23.27 -2.39 -7.00
C ALA A 58 21.93 -2.85 -6.40
N ASP A 59 21.98 -3.31 -5.14
CA ASP A 59 20.82 -3.82 -4.42
C ASP A 59 20.17 -2.75 -3.56
N CYS A 60 18.84 -2.69 -3.59
CA CYS A 60 18.10 -1.96 -2.58
C CYS A 60 18.08 -2.73 -1.25
N PRO A 61 18.21 -2.02 -0.10
CA PRO A 61 18.12 -2.65 1.20
C PRO A 61 16.72 -3.22 1.44
N ALA A 62 16.63 -4.16 2.38
CA ALA A 62 15.36 -4.82 2.72
C ALA A 62 14.25 -3.80 3.04
N GLY A 63 13.06 -4.04 2.49
CA GLY A 63 11.90 -3.16 2.64
C GLY A 63 11.86 -1.96 1.70
N TYR A 64 12.90 -1.74 0.89
CA TYR A 64 12.87 -0.78 -0.22
C TYR A 64 12.72 -1.49 -1.55
N LYS A 65 12.15 -0.79 -2.54
CA LYS A 65 12.04 -1.22 -3.92
C LYS A 65 12.76 -0.24 -4.85
N PRO A 66 13.51 -0.73 -5.84
CA PRO A 66 14.12 0.14 -6.84
C PRO A 66 13.03 0.79 -7.69
N THR A 67 13.07 2.12 -7.81
CA THR A 67 12.19 2.91 -8.67
C THR A 67 12.92 3.38 -9.94
N GLY A 68 14.23 3.23 -9.99
CA GLY A 68 15.06 3.55 -11.14
C GLY A 68 16.52 3.24 -10.88
N CYS A 69 17.30 3.12 -11.96
CA CYS A 69 18.73 2.85 -11.88
C CYS A 69 19.54 3.94 -12.59
N SER A 70 20.79 4.09 -12.20
CA SER A 70 21.79 4.89 -12.86
C SER A 70 23.07 4.09 -12.98
N CYS A 71 23.75 4.25 -14.11
CA CYS A 71 24.92 3.47 -14.47
C CYS A 71 26.08 4.42 -14.78
N GLY A 72 27.29 3.99 -14.47
CA GLY A 72 28.47 4.70 -14.89
C GLY A 72 28.78 4.53 -16.38
N ASN A 73 29.87 5.12 -16.83
CA ASN A 73 30.28 5.18 -18.24
C ASN A 73 29.20 5.66 -19.22
N ALA A 74 28.32 6.56 -18.77
CA ALA A 74 27.18 7.07 -19.55
C ALA A 74 26.26 5.97 -20.11
N CYS A 75 26.19 4.81 -19.44
CA CYS A 75 25.29 3.74 -19.83
C CYS A 75 23.83 4.07 -19.50
N GLY A 76 22.96 4.04 -20.51
CA GLY A 76 21.51 4.21 -20.34
C GLY A 76 20.72 2.90 -20.28
N SER A 77 21.39 1.76 -20.49
CA SER A 77 20.73 0.45 -20.58
C SER A 77 20.81 -0.28 -19.24
N TRP A 78 19.66 -0.42 -18.58
CA TRP A 78 19.55 -1.13 -17.31
C TRP A 78 18.20 -1.85 -17.16
N ASP A 79 18.17 -2.83 -16.28
CA ASP A 79 16.97 -3.56 -15.86
C ASP A 79 16.92 -3.70 -14.33
N ILE A 80 15.72 -3.97 -13.79
CA ILE A 80 15.53 -4.36 -12.40
C ILE A 80 15.34 -5.88 -12.36
N ARG A 81 16.16 -6.56 -11.58
CA ARG A 81 16.10 -8.01 -11.37
C ARG A 81 15.51 -8.34 -10.00
N ASN A 82 14.69 -9.38 -9.98
CA ASN A 82 14.09 -9.94 -8.75
C ASN A 82 13.39 -8.87 -7.89
N ASP A 83 12.85 -7.83 -8.52
CA ASP A 83 12.23 -6.67 -7.86
C ASP A 83 13.10 -6.00 -6.78
N GLN A 84 14.43 -6.09 -6.88
CA GLN A 84 15.32 -5.63 -5.82
C GLN A 84 16.68 -5.10 -6.30
N THR A 85 17.20 -5.63 -7.40
CA THR A 85 18.56 -5.34 -7.86
C THR A 85 18.52 -4.53 -9.16
N CYS A 86 19.16 -3.37 -9.17
CA CYS A 86 19.47 -2.68 -10.43
C CYS A 86 20.62 -3.39 -11.12
N HIS A 87 20.47 -3.63 -12.43
CA HIS A 87 21.50 -4.23 -13.27
C HIS A 87 21.78 -3.35 -14.49
N CYS A 88 23.01 -2.85 -14.60
CA CYS A 88 23.49 -2.09 -15.76
C CYS A 88 24.05 -3.03 -16.83
N GLN A 89 23.54 -2.92 -18.04
CA GLN A 89 23.75 -3.92 -19.11
C GLN A 89 24.96 -3.65 -20.00
N CYS A 90 25.49 -2.42 -19.99
CA CYS A 90 26.64 -2.09 -20.81
C CYS A 90 27.92 -2.79 -20.31
N ALA A 91 28.88 -3.00 -21.21
CA ALA A 91 30.17 -3.58 -20.84
C ALA A 91 30.96 -2.64 -19.90
N ASN A 92 31.84 -3.24 -19.10
CA ASN A 92 32.84 -2.54 -18.27
C ASN A 92 32.27 -1.50 -17.28
N GLN A 93 31.13 -1.78 -16.66
CA GLN A 93 30.55 -0.87 -15.65
C GLN A 93 31.49 -0.67 -14.46
N ASP A 94 31.82 0.60 -14.21
CA ASP A 94 32.59 1.07 -13.06
C ASP A 94 31.71 1.10 -11.81
N TRP A 95 30.47 1.59 -11.94
CA TRP A 95 29.50 1.61 -10.85
C TRP A 95 28.04 1.51 -11.34
N THR A 96 27.17 1.11 -10.41
CA THR A 96 25.72 1.11 -10.55
C THR A 96 25.10 1.75 -9.31
N ALA A 97 24.03 2.51 -9.49
CA ALA A 97 23.22 3.06 -8.41
C ALA A 97 21.74 2.73 -8.61
N ALA A 98 21.07 2.38 -7.52
CA ALA A 98 19.65 2.15 -7.44
C ALA A 98 18.99 3.27 -6.63
N ARG A 99 17.95 3.89 -7.20
CA ARG A 99 17.04 4.75 -6.44
C ARG A 99 16.04 3.85 -5.73
N CYS A 100 16.14 3.75 -4.42
CA CYS A 100 15.39 2.82 -3.59
C CYS A 100 14.33 3.57 -2.80
N CYS A 101 13.06 3.25 -2.96
CA CYS A 101 11.97 3.90 -2.24
C CYS A 101 11.10 2.91 -1.45
N LYS A 102 10.47 3.40 -0.39
CA LYS A 102 9.42 2.70 0.35
C LYS A 102 8.32 3.66 0.77
N ILE A 103 7.15 3.12 1.00
CA ILE A 103 6.06 3.82 1.67
C ILE A 103 6.39 3.89 3.16
N ALA A 104 6.43 5.09 3.72
CA ALA A 104 6.72 5.34 5.14
C ALA A 104 5.64 6.22 5.75
N VAL A 105 5.31 5.99 7.02
CA VAL A 105 4.45 6.88 7.80
C VAL A 105 5.34 7.88 8.53
N LYS A 106 5.03 9.16 8.39
CA LYS A 106 5.72 10.27 9.06
C LYS A 106 5.35 10.35 10.55
#